data_AF-A0A524GVQ5-F1
#
_entry.id   AF-A0A524GVQ5-F1
#
_cell.length_a   1.000
_cell.length_b   1.000
_cell.length_c   1.000
_cell.angle_alpha   90.00
_cell.angle_beta   90.00
_cell.angle_gamma   90.00
#
_symmetry.space_group_name_H-M   'P 1'
#
loop_
_entity.id
_entity.type
_entity.pdbx_description
1 polymer ?
#
loop_
_entity_poly.entity_id
_entity_poly.type
_entity_poly.pdbx_seq_one_letter_code
_entity_poly.pdbx_strand_id
1 'polypeptide(L)'
;MNMTFSYLVSTFFTSHLAIERGLSPNTIASYSDCMRLLVVYTCERFAIEVEAIDMRMLNPDLILDFLDHVEKARNNSPVTRNQRLAAIKAFFHFLSRHVPELMLQSERIQAI
;
A
#
# COMPACT_ATOMS: atom_id res chain seq x y z
N MET A 1 -8.77 0.51 21.26
CA MET A 1 -9.41 1.11 20.08
C MET A 1 -8.98 0.27 18.89
N ASN A 2 -9.90 -0.40 18.18
CA ASN A 2 -9.52 -1.18 17.00
C ASN A 2 -9.09 -0.20 15.89
N MET A 3 -7.84 -0.30 15.44
CA MET A 3 -7.34 0.50 14.33
C MET A 3 -7.94 -0.06 13.03
N THR A 4 -8.93 0.64 12.47
CA THR A 4 -9.55 0.24 11.20
C THR A 4 -8.61 0.52 10.03
N PHE A 5 -8.85 -0.12 8.87
CA PHE A 5 -8.09 0.14 7.64
C PHE A 5 -8.11 1.64 7.28
N SER A 6 -9.30 2.26 7.31
CA SER A 6 -9.46 3.69 7.03
C SER A 6 -8.64 4.56 7.99
N TYR A 7 -8.64 4.26 9.30
CA TYR A 7 -7.81 4.96 10.28
C TYR A 7 -6.32 4.85 9.94
N LEU A 8 -5.83 3.64 9.67
CA LEU A 8 -4.40 3.40 9.36
C LEU A 8 -3.97 4.11 8.09
N VAL A 9 -4.80 4.09 7.05
CA VAL A 9 -4.53 4.80 5.78
C VAL A 9 -4.51 6.31 6.02
N SER A 10 -5.50 6.87 6.72
CA SER A 10 -5.53 8.29 7.03
C SER A 10 -4.31 8.74 7.83
N THR A 11 -3.97 8.04 8.93
CA THR A 11 -2.81 8.36 9.76
C THR A 11 -1.49 8.23 9.01
N PHE A 12 -1.38 7.24 8.11
CA PHE A 12 -0.21 7.09 7.26
C PHE A 12 0.02 8.36 6.42
N PHE A 13 -0.99 8.88 5.75
CA PHE A 13 -0.83 10.05 4.89
C PHE A 13 -0.69 11.37 5.68
N THR A 14 -1.53 11.61 6.69
CA THR A 14 -1.63 12.91 7.35
C THR A 14 -0.61 13.12 8.45
N SER A 15 -0.23 12.05 9.17
CA SER A 15 0.75 12.14 10.25
C SER A 15 2.10 11.59 9.81
N HIS A 16 2.12 10.33 9.36
CA HIS A 16 3.40 9.67 9.10
C HIS A 16 4.15 10.29 7.91
N LEU A 17 3.54 10.40 6.73
CA LEU A 17 4.22 10.92 5.55
C LEU A 17 4.41 12.43 5.59
N ALA A 18 3.38 13.18 5.98
CA ALA A 18 3.40 14.64 5.95
C ALA A 18 4.20 15.26 7.09
N ILE A 19 4.03 14.77 8.33
CA ILE A 19 4.61 15.40 9.51
C ILE A 19 5.90 14.69 9.92
N GLU A 20 5.86 13.38 10.19
CA GLU A 20 7.02 12.66 10.71
C GLU A 20 8.14 12.50 9.67
N ARG A 21 7.76 12.20 8.42
CA ARG A 21 8.71 11.99 7.32
C ARG A 21 9.01 13.26 6.51
N GLY A 22 8.18 14.30 6.63
CA GLY A 22 8.34 15.56 5.90
C GLY A 22 8.40 15.40 4.38
N LEU A 23 7.64 14.46 3.81
CA LEU A 23 7.68 14.21 2.36
C LEU A 23 7.03 15.35 1.57
N SER A 24 7.51 15.56 0.35
CA SER A 24 6.93 16.59 -0.53
C SER A 24 5.46 16.26 -0.88
N PRO A 25 4.60 17.28 -1.12
CA PRO A 25 3.23 17.07 -1.57
C PRO A 25 3.12 16.18 -2.81
N ASN A 26 4.07 16.30 -3.76
CA ASN A 26 4.11 15.47 -4.96
C ASN A 26 4.38 14.00 -4.63
N THR A 27 5.27 13.72 -3.67
CA THR A 27 5.54 12.35 -3.22
C THR A 27 4.32 11.77 -2.50
N ILE A 28 3.67 12.55 -1.63
CA ILE A 28 2.45 12.15 -0.92
C ILE A 28 1.31 11.87 -1.92
N ALA A 29 1.11 12.73 -2.91
CA ALA A 29 0.12 12.53 -3.96
C ALA A 29 0.40 11.24 -4.76
N SER A 30 1.66 11.00 -5.14
CA SER A 30 2.06 9.77 -5.82
C SER A 30 1.80 8.51 -4.97
N TYR A 31 2.06 8.58 -3.65
CA TYR A 31 1.79 7.46 -2.74
C TYR A 31 0.28 7.23 -2.58
N SER A 32 -0.52 8.31 -2.51
CA SER A 32 -1.99 8.25 -2.45
C SER A 32 -2.57 7.60 -3.71
N ASP A 33 -2.08 7.99 -4.88
CA ASP A 33 -2.44 7.35 -6.15
C ASP A 33 -2.07 5.87 -6.20
N CYS A 34 -0.95 5.49 -5.59
CA CYS A 34 -0.57 4.08 -5.45
C CYS A 34 -1.55 3.32 -4.56
N MET A 35 -1.89 3.84 -3.38
CA MET A 35 -2.83 3.15 -2.49
C MET A 35 -4.22 3.05 -3.10
N ARG A 36 -4.71 4.10 -3.77
CA ARG A 36 -5.98 4.06 -4.47
C ARG A 36 -6.02 2.97 -5.54
N LEU A 37 -4.96 2.85 -6.34
CA LEU A 37 -4.88 1.80 -7.37
C LEU A 37 -4.77 0.40 -6.79
N LEU A 38 -4.03 0.22 -5.68
CA LEU A 38 -3.95 -1.07 -5.00
C LEU A 38 -5.33 -1.50 -4.44
N VAL A 39 -6.08 -0.57 -3.84
CA VAL A 39 -7.42 -0.83 -3.33
C VAL A 39 -8.35 -1.25 -4.47
N VAL A 40 -8.41 -0.48 -5.55
CA VAL A 40 -9.25 -0.80 -6.72
C VAL A 40 -8.87 -2.16 -7.30
N TYR A 41 -7.58 -2.41 -7.51
CA TYR A 41 -7.09 -3.68 -8.02
C TYR A 41 -7.46 -4.86 -7.12
N THR A 42 -7.37 -4.69 -5.80
CA THR A 42 -7.72 -5.74 -4.82
C THR A 42 -9.21 -6.06 -4.89
N CYS A 43 -10.06 -5.03 -4.91
CA CYS A 43 -11.51 -5.21 -5.06
C CYS A 43 -11.87 -5.94 -6.36
N GLU A 44 -11.28 -5.53 -7.48
CA GLU A 44 -11.50 -6.17 -8.79
C GLU A 44 -10.99 -7.61 -8.82
N ARG A 45 -9.80 -7.87 -8.26
CA ARG A 45 -9.16 -9.20 -8.25
C ARG A 45 -9.96 -10.23 -7.46
N PHE A 46 -10.54 -9.82 -6.33
CA PHE A 46 -11.29 -10.71 -5.45
C PHE A 46 -12.81 -10.59 -5.58
N ALA A 47 -13.30 -9.69 -6.42
CA ALA A 47 -14.73 -9.37 -6.57
C ALA A 47 -15.39 -9.00 -5.23
N ILE A 48 -14.77 -8.08 -4.50
CA ILE A 48 -15.22 -7.61 -3.18
C ILE A 48 -15.34 -6.09 -3.13
N GLU A 49 -16.12 -5.59 -2.17
CA GLU A 49 -16.19 -4.16 -1.84
C GLU A 49 -15.01 -3.73 -0.95
N VAL A 50 -14.75 -2.42 -0.89
CA VAL A 50 -13.61 -1.84 -0.14
C VAL A 50 -13.66 -2.19 1.35
N GLU A 51 -14.86 -2.26 1.92
CA GLU A 51 -15.11 -2.59 3.33
C GLU A 51 -14.71 -4.04 3.68
N ALA A 52 -14.63 -4.92 2.67
CA ALA A 52 -14.27 -6.32 2.83
C ALA A 52 -12.76 -6.57 2.66
N ILE A 53 -11.95 -5.54 2.37
CA ILE A 53 -10.50 -5.68 2.28
C ILE A 53 -9.94 -6.04 3.66
N ASP A 54 -9.37 -7.23 3.74
CA ASP A 54 -8.56 -7.65 4.88
C ASP A 54 -7.08 -7.42 4.56
N MET A 55 -6.32 -6.88 5.53
CA MET A 55 -4.89 -6.66 5.36
C MET A 55 -4.14 -7.93 4.95
N ARG A 56 -4.58 -9.12 5.38
CA ARG A 56 -3.99 -10.41 5.02
C ARG A 56 -4.13 -10.76 3.54
N MET A 57 -5.09 -10.15 2.82
CA MET A 57 -5.21 -10.29 1.36
C MET A 57 -4.02 -9.62 0.65
N LEU A 58 -3.47 -8.54 1.22
CA LEU A 58 -2.36 -7.76 0.67
C LEU A 58 -0.99 -8.44 0.90
N ASN A 59 -0.88 -9.71 0.51
CA ASN A 59 0.32 -10.52 0.65
C ASN A 59 1.32 -10.29 -0.51
N PRO A 60 2.56 -10.82 -0.43
CA PRO A 60 3.55 -10.59 -1.47
C PRO A 60 3.12 -10.98 -2.88
N ASP A 61 2.37 -12.07 -3.02
CA ASP A 61 1.92 -12.57 -4.32
C ASP A 61 0.93 -11.58 -4.95
N LEU A 62 -0.03 -11.07 -4.17
CA LEU A 62 -0.94 -10.02 -4.63
C LEU A 62 -0.19 -8.74 -5.00
N ILE A 63 0.81 -8.33 -4.19
CA ILE A 63 1.58 -7.12 -4.46
C ILE A 63 2.41 -7.27 -5.75
N LEU A 64 3.01 -8.43 -5.99
CA LEU A 64 3.72 -8.71 -7.24
C LEU A 64 2.76 -8.72 -8.43
N ASP A 65 1.63 -9.41 -8.33
CA ASP A 65 0.57 -9.43 -9.36
C ASP A 65 0.07 -8.01 -9.69
N PHE A 66 -0.13 -7.17 -8.66
CA PHE A 66 -0.51 -5.77 -8.81
C PHE A 66 0.56 -4.97 -9.56
N LEU A 67 1.83 -5.10 -9.17
CA LEU A 67 2.93 -4.36 -9.80
C LEU A 67 3.10 -4.76 -11.27
N ASP A 68 2.94 -6.04 -11.58
CA ASP A 68 2.93 -6.57 -12.93
C ASP A 68 1.75 -6.04 -13.75
N HIS A 69 0.54 -6.01 -13.17
CA HIS A 69 -0.62 -5.40 -13.81
C HIS A 69 -0.39 -3.92 -14.12
N VAL A 70 0.19 -3.17 -13.18
CA VAL A 70 0.44 -1.75 -13.35
C VAL A 70 1.49 -1.49 -14.43
N GLU A 71 2.53 -2.31 -14.55
CA GLU A 71 3.51 -2.20 -15.63
C GLU A 71 2.89 -2.57 -16.98
N LYS A 72 2.26 -3.75 -17.09
CA LYS A 72 1.82 -4.31 -18.36
C LYS A 72 0.50 -3.75 -18.86
N ALA A 73 -0.53 -3.74 -18.01
CA ALA A 73 -1.89 -3.34 -18.43
C ALA A 73 -2.06 -1.82 -18.49
N ARG A 74 -1.27 -1.07 -17.71
CA ARG A 74 -1.30 0.41 -17.73
C ARG A 74 -0.10 1.04 -18.45
N ASN A 75 0.79 0.21 -19.02
CA ASN A 75 1.98 0.62 -19.77
C ASN A 75 2.89 1.58 -18.98
N ASN A 76 2.97 1.40 -17.66
CA ASN A 76 3.84 2.21 -16.82
C ASN A 76 5.28 1.73 -16.93
N SER A 77 6.23 2.66 -16.85
CA SER A 77 7.65 2.30 -16.85
C SER A 77 8.06 1.47 -15.61
N PRO A 78 9.15 0.69 -15.69
CA PRO A 78 9.75 0.05 -14.52
C PRO A 78 10.07 1.03 -13.37
N VAL A 79 10.41 2.29 -13.69
CA VAL A 79 10.64 3.35 -12.70
C VAL A 79 9.35 3.65 -11.93
N THR A 80 8.23 3.80 -12.63
CA THR A 80 6.92 4.02 -12.01
C THR A 80 6.48 2.81 -11.18
N ARG A 81 6.73 1.58 -11.67
CA ARG A 81 6.49 0.35 -10.90
C ARG A 81 7.27 0.37 -9.58
N ASN A 82 8.56 0.67 -9.62
CA ASN A 82 9.41 0.69 -8.43
C ASN A 82 9.02 1.80 -7.45
N GLN A 83 8.58 2.96 -7.93
CA GLN A 83 8.03 4.03 -7.09
C GLN A 83 6.77 3.56 -6.34
N ARG A 84 5.92 2.78 -7.00
CA ARG A 84 4.73 2.19 -6.37
C ARG A 84 5.07 1.12 -5.34
N LEU A 85 6.04 0.25 -5.64
CA LEU A 85 6.56 -0.70 -4.66
C LEU A 85 7.12 0.02 -3.43
N ALA A 86 7.84 1.13 -3.62
CA ALA A 86 8.35 1.93 -2.50
C ALA A 86 7.22 2.50 -1.62
N ALA A 87 6.12 2.97 -2.22
CA ALA A 87 4.94 3.43 -1.48
C ALA A 87 4.30 2.30 -0.66
N ILE A 88 4.16 1.12 -1.25
CA ILE A 88 3.62 -0.07 -0.57
C ILE A 88 4.52 -0.49 0.59
N LYS A 89 5.84 -0.59 0.37
CA LYS A 89 6.79 -0.91 1.43
C LYS A 89 6.76 0.10 2.57
N ALA A 90 6.67 1.40 2.26
CA ALA A 90 6.54 2.44 3.28
C ALA A 90 5.28 2.25 4.14
N PHE A 91 4.15 1.92 3.51
CA PHE A 91 2.91 1.64 4.22
C PHE A 91 3.02 0.40 5.12
N PHE A 92 3.55 -0.72 4.62
CA PHE A 92 3.74 -1.93 5.44
C PHE A 92 4.74 -1.74 6.58
N HIS A 93 5.78 -0.93 6.38
CA HIS A 93 6.69 -0.56 7.45
C HIS A 93 5.99 0.29 8.53
N PHE A 94 5.13 1.23 8.13
CA PHE A 94 4.25 1.95 9.05
C PHE A 94 3.33 0.98 9.81
N LEU A 95 2.64 0.06 9.12
CA LEU A 95 1.73 -0.91 9.73
C LEU A 95 2.42 -1.80 10.76
N SER A 96 3.64 -2.26 10.51
CA SER A 96 4.39 -3.13 11.43
C SER A 96 4.61 -2.53 12.82
N ARG A 97 4.59 -1.20 12.92
CA ARG A 97 4.76 -0.46 14.18
C ARG A 97 3.45 -0.19 14.92
N HIS A 98 2.31 -0.34 14.23
CA HIS A 98 0.98 0.00 14.75
C HIS A 98 0.09 -1.23 14.97
N VAL A 99 0.31 -2.29 14.19
CA VAL A 99 -0.47 -3.53 14.20
C VAL A 99 0.50 -4.72 14.25
N PRO A 100 0.85 -5.20 15.46
CA PRO A 100 1.83 -6.29 15.64
C PRO A 100 1.50 -7.56 14.85
N GLU A 101 0.21 -7.85 14.65
CA GLU A 101 -0.28 -9.01 13.90
C GLU A 101 0.15 -8.99 12.43
N LEU A 102 0.51 -7.83 11.90
CA LEU A 102 0.98 -7.65 10.53
C LEU A 102 2.51 -7.69 10.39
N MET A 103 3.28 -7.83 11.48
CA MET A 103 4.76 -7.77 11.42
C MET A 103 5.35 -8.77 10.41
N LEU A 104 4.96 -10.05 10.49
CA LEU A 104 5.46 -11.07 9.56
C LEU A 104 5.08 -10.75 8.11
N GLN A 105 3.87 -10.26 7.89
CA GLN A 105 3.44 -9.88 6.54
C GLN A 105 4.24 -8.68 6.03
N SER A 106 4.45 -7.68 6.88
CA SER A 106 5.28 -6.51 6.55
C SER A 106 6.71 -6.90 6.20
N GLU A 107 7.33 -7.82 6.95
CA GLU A 107 8.66 -8.36 6.63
C GLU A 107 8.70 -9.01 5.25
N ARG A 108 7.69 -9.83 4.94
CA ARG A 108 7.57 -10.45 3.62
C ARG A 108 7.41 -9.42 2.50
N ILE A 109 6.64 -8.35 2.72
CA ILE A 109 6.52 -7.25 1.75
C ILE A 109 7.83 -6.48 1.60
N GLN A 110 8.61 -6.30 2.68
CA GLN A 110 9.93 -5.66 2.58
C GLN A 110 10.91 -6.46 1.72
N ALA A 111 10.75 -7.78 1.64
CA ALA A 111 11.63 -8.68 0.91
C ALA A 111 11.37 -8.76 -0.62
N ILE A 112 10.28 -8.15 -1.12
CA ILE A 112 9.95 -8.04 -2.56
C ILE A 112 10.93 -7.12 -3.29
#